data_AF-A0A6V7JR58-F1
#
_entry.id   AF-A0A6V7JR58-F1
#
_cell.length_a   1.000
_cell.length_b   1.000
_cell.length_c   1.000
_cell.angle_alpha   90.00
_cell.angle_beta   90.00
_cell.angle_gamma   90.00
#
_symmetry.space_group_name_H-M   'P 1'
#
loop_
_entity.id
_entity.type
_entity.pdbx_description
1 polymer ?
#
loop_
_entity_poly.entity_id
_entity_poly.type
_entity_poly.pdbx_seq_one_letter_code
_entity_poly.pdbx_strand_id
1 'polypeptide(L)'
;EFSLIALLLIALGTGGIKPCVAAFGGDQFILPQQERYLVMFFSVFYFAINSGSLISSFLTPELRHSIKCFGDQECYSVAFLVPAILMIVSI
;
A
#
# COMPACT_ATOMS: atom_id res chain seq x y z
N GLU A 1 19.68 -14.05 4.94
CA GLU A 1 18.69 -15.16 4.87
C GLU A 1 17.29 -14.75 5.32
N PHE A 2 17.12 -14.01 6.42
CA PHE A 2 15.80 -13.54 6.90
C PHE A 2 14.99 -12.68 5.90
N SER A 3 15.65 -11.96 4.98
CA SER A 3 14.96 -11.11 4.00
C SER A 3 14.05 -11.88 3.04
N LEU A 4 14.37 -13.14 2.71
CA LEU A 4 13.52 -13.97 1.84
C LEU A 4 12.22 -14.36 2.55
N ILE A 5 12.30 -14.68 3.84
CA ILE A 5 11.13 -14.97 4.67
C ILE A 5 10.25 -13.71 4.78
N ALA A 6 10.86 -12.54 4.98
CA ALA A 6 10.13 -11.28 5.04
C ALA A 6 9.42 -10.95 3.71
N LEU A 7 10.10 -11.12 2.57
CA LEU A 7 9.51 -10.92 1.24
C LEU A 7 8.36 -11.90 0.97
N LEU A 8 8.49 -13.15 1.42
CA LEU A 8 7.44 -14.16 1.30
C LEU A 8 6.20 -13.77 2.13
N LEU A 9 6.40 -13.29 3.37
CA LEU A 9 5.29 -12.79 4.20
C LEU A 9 4.59 -11.57 3.58
N ILE A 10 5.36 -10.64 2.99
CA ILE A 10 4.80 -9.48 2.27
C ILE A 10 4.00 -9.96 1.05
N ALA A 11 4.53 -10.91 0.27
CA ALA A 11 3.84 -11.45 -0.90
C ALA A 11 2.51 -12.12 -0.50
N LEU A 12 2.51 -12.93 0.55
CA LEU A 12 1.29 -13.56 1.08
C LEU A 12 0.26 -12.52 1.56
N GLY A 13 0.68 -11.55 2.37
CA GLY A 13 -0.21 -10.51 2.90
C GLY A 13 -0.82 -9.65 1.79
N THR A 14 0.01 -9.18 0.85
CA THR A 14 -0.46 -8.35 -0.27
C THR A 14 -1.36 -9.12 -1.24
N GLY A 15 -1.08 -10.41 -1.46
CA GLY A 15 -1.90 -11.31 -2.27
C GLY A 15 -3.27 -11.60 -1.65
N GLY A 16 -3.39 -11.59 -0.31
CA GLY A 16 -4.66 -11.75 0.39
C GLY A 16 -5.49 -10.46 0.44
N ILE A 17 -4.87 -9.31 0.71
CA ILE A 17 -5.60 -8.05 0.96
C ILE A 17 -6.16 -7.46 -0.35
N LYS A 18 -5.33 -7.36 -1.40
CA LYS A 18 -5.70 -6.64 -2.65
C LYS A 18 -6.96 -7.19 -3.34
N PRO A 19 -7.11 -8.50 -3.61
CA PRO A 19 -8.30 -9.02 -4.28
C PRO A 19 -9.56 -8.90 -3.41
N CYS A 20 -9.43 -9.06 -2.09
CA CYS A 20 -10.56 -8.99 -1.15
C CYS A 20 -11.16 -7.59 -1.06
N VAL A 21 -10.32 -6.54 -0.98
CA VAL A 21 -10.80 -5.15 -0.89
C VAL A 21 -11.52 -4.71 -2.17
N ALA A 22 -10.97 -5.06 -3.34
CA ALA A 22 -11.59 -4.72 -4.62
C ALA A 22 -12.93 -5.44 -4.84
N ALA A 23 -12.99 -6.74 -4.50
CA ALA A 23 -14.23 -7.52 -4.57
C ALA A 23 -15.30 -6.98 -3.61
N PHE A 24 -14.94 -6.77 -2.34
CA PHE A 24 -15.86 -6.20 -1.34
C PHE A 24 -16.34 -4.78 -1.68
N GLY A 25 -15.49 -3.97 -2.33
CA GLY A 25 -15.86 -2.67 -2.87
C GLY A 25 -16.91 -2.76 -3.98
N GLY A 26 -16.73 -3.71 -4.91
CA GLY A 26 -17.65 -3.93 -6.03
C GLY A 26 -19.00 -4.54 -5.61
N ASP A 27 -18.99 -5.45 -4.64
CA ASP A 27 -20.19 -6.15 -4.15
C ASP A 27 -21.21 -5.23 -3.46
N GLN A 28 -20.82 -3.99 -3.13
CA GLN A 28 -21.71 -2.98 -2.56
C GLN A 28 -22.71 -2.39 -3.58
N PHE A 29 -22.50 -2.61 -4.87
CA PHE A 29 -23.32 -2.03 -5.93
C PHE A 29 -24.25 -3.06 -6.56
N ILE A 30 -25.51 -2.68 -6.77
CA ILE A 30 -26.53 -3.53 -7.40
C ILE A 30 -26.57 -3.23 -8.89
N LEU A 31 -26.26 -4.23 -9.72
CA LEU A 31 -26.31 -4.13 -11.18
C LEU A 31 -27.68 -4.57 -11.73
N PRO A 32 -28.18 -3.96 -12.82
CA PRO A 32 -27.54 -2.90 -13.63
C PRO A 32 -27.79 -1.46 -13.13
N GLN A 33 -28.63 -1.25 -12.12
CA GLN A 33 -29.10 0.08 -11.71
C GLN A 33 -27.97 1.03 -11.27
N GLN A 34 -26.88 0.50 -10.70
CA GLN A 34 -25.77 1.28 -10.14
C GLN A 34 -24.45 1.14 -10.91
N GLU A 35 -24.48 0.65 -12.15
CA GLU A 35 -23.28 0.44 -12.96
C GLU A 35 -22.40 1.70 -13.07
N ARG A 36 -23.01 2.87 -13.29
CA ARG A 36 -22.28 4.15 -13.36
C ARG A 36 -21.54 4.49 -12.06
N TYR A 37 -22.14 4.17 -10.91
CA TYR A 37 -21.52 4.42 -9.61
C TYR A 37 -20.38 3.43 -9.33
N LEU A 38 -20.54 2.18 -9.74
CA LEU A 38 -19.46 1.18 -9.68
C LEU A 38 -18.24 1.63 -10.50
N VAL A 39 -18.45 2.11 -11.73
CA VAL A 39 -17.37 2.62 -12.59
C VAL A 39 -16.67 3.83 -11.95
N MET A 40 -17.46 4.76 -11.37
CA MET A 40 -16.91 5.92 -10.66
C MET A 40 -16.09 5.48 -9.43
N PHE A 41 -16.59 4.51 -8.66
CA PHE A 41 -15.91 3.95 -7.50
C PHE A 41 -14.53 3.39 -7.90
N PHE A 42 -14.47 2.52 -8.91
CA PHE A 42 -13.19 1.99 -9.38
C PHE A 42 -12.27 3.09 -9.93
N SER A 43 -12.81 4.11 -10.61
CA SER A 43 -12.00 5.23 -11.11
C SER A 43 -11.32 6.00 -9.96
N VAL A 44 -12.07 6.32 -8.90
CA VAL A 44 -11.52 7.00 -7.70
C VAL A 44 -10.58 6.07 -6.94
N PHE A 45 -10.91 4.78 -6.84
CA PHE A 45 -10.06 3.76 -6.20
C PHE A 45 -8.70 3.64 -6.88
N TYR A 46 -8.67 3.54 -8.22
CA TYR A 46 -7.43 3.51 -8.99
C TYR A 46 -6.66 4.82 -8.87
N PHE A 47 -7.34 5.97 -8.88
CA PHE A 47 -6.71 7.26 -8.68
C PHE A 47 -6.02 7.33 -7.30
N ALA A 48 -6.70 6.90 -6.23
CA ALA A 48 -6.15 6.89 -4.88
C ALA A 48 -4.92 5.97 -4.75
N ILE A 49 -4.96 4.77 -5.34
CA ILE A 49 -3.81 3.84 -5.34
C ILE A 49 -2.61 4.45 -6.05
N ASN A 50 -2.81 5.02 -7.24
CA ASN A 50 -1.72 5.62 -8.02
C ASN A 50 -1.15 6.85 -7.31
N SER A 51 -2.00 7.71 -6.74
CA SER A 51 -1.58 8.86 -5.94
C SER A 51 -0.78 8.43 -4.71
N GLY A 52 -1.23 7.40 -3.99
CA GLY A 52 -0.50 6.85 -2.84
C GLY A 52 0.86 6.27 -3.23
N SER A 53 0.93 5.56 -4.35
CA SER A 53 2.20 5.04 -4.90
C SER A 53 3.15 6.17 -5.29
N LEU A 54 2.64 7.24 -5.89
CA LEU A 54 3.42 8.41 -6.27
C LEU A 54 4.03 9.08 -5.04
N ILE A 55 3.21 9.36 -4.02
CA ILE A 55 3.66 9.95 -2.76
C ILE A 55 4.72 9.05 -2.11
N SER A 56 4.46 7.74 -2.01
CA SER A 56 5.40 6.78 -1.44
C SER A 56 6.74 6.74 -2.19
N SER A 57 6.72 6.84 -3.51
CA SER A 57 7.92 6.83 -4.35
C SER A 57 8.82 8.05 -4.12
N PHE A 58 8.25 9.19 -3.75
CA PHE A 58 9.03 10.38 -3.35
C PHE A 58 9.41 10.38 -1.87
N LEU A 59 8.49 10.02 -0.99
CA LEU A 59 8.68 10.11 0.46
C LEU A 59 9.70 9.08 0.98
N THR A 60 9.65 7.85 0.45
CA THR A 60 10.50 6.74 0.91
C THR A 60 12.01 7.01 0.76
N PRO A 61 12.52 7.47 -0.41
CA PRO A 61 13.94 7.82 -0.52
C PRO A 61 14.33 9.02 0.34
N GLU A 62 13.45 10.02 0.46
CA GLU A 62 13.71 11.21 1.28
C GLU A 62 13.84 10.84 2.77
N LEU A 63 12.93 10.00 3.28
CA LEU A 63 12.97 9.49 4.66
C LEU A 63 14.23 8.66 4.93
N ARG A 64 14.68 7.89 3.93
CA ARG A 64 15.88 7.06 4.04
C ARG A 64 17.16 7.89 4.16
N HIS A 65 17.24 9.02 3.46
CA HIS A 65 18.43 9.87 3.43
C HIS A 65 18.45 10.92 4.55
N SER A 66 17.29 11.47 4.92
CA SER A 66 17.17 12.53 5.93
C SER A 66 17.43 12.05 7.36
N ILE A 67 17.23 10.75 7.64
CA ILE A 67 17.39 10.16 8.98
C ILE A 67 18.61 9.25 9.01
N LYS A 68 19.61 9.61 9.81
CA LYS A 68 20.79 8.78 10.08
C LYS A 68 20.48 7.78 11.18
N CYS A 69 20.75 6.51 10.95
CA CYS A 69 20.57 5.44 11.94
C CYS A 69 21.87 4.65 12.10
N PHE A 70 22.14 4.18 13.32
CA PHE A 70 23.24 3.25 13.63
C PHE A 70 24.66 3.72 13.22
N GLY A 71 24.85 5.03 13.00
CA GLY A 71 26.14 5.60 12.58
C GLY A 71 26.38 5.58 11.06
N ASP A 72 25.47 5.00 10.29
CA ASP A 72 25.50 5.01 8.82
C ASP A 72 24.71 6.19 8.24
N GLN A 73 25.09 6.60 7.02
CA GLN A 73 24.49 7.73 6.30
C GLN A 73 23.06 7.43 5.80
N GLU A 74 22.64 6.16 5.78
CA GLU A 74 21.42 5.70 5.13
C GLU A 74 20.63 4.76 6.06
N CYS A 75 19.35 5.06 6.32
CA CYS A 75 18.52 4.25 7.21
C CYS A 75 17.44 3.46 6.47
N TYR A 76 17.74 2.20 6.13
CA TYR A 76 16.77 1.30 5.50
C TYR A 76 15.63 0.88 6.43
N SER A 77 15.87 0.78 7.74
CA SER A 77 14.85 0.36 8.71
C SER A 77 13.66 1.31 8.73
N VAL A 78 13.88 2.63 8.63
CA VAL A 78 12.80 3.63 8.60
C VAL A 78 11.95 3.49 7.33
N ALA A 79 12.58 3.25 6.18
CA ALA A 79 11.90 3.08 4.90
C ALA A 79 10.91 1.89 4.90
N PHE A 80 11.20 0.81 5.64
CA PHE A 80 10.29 -0.32 5.79
C PHE A 80 9.35 -0.22 6.99
N LEU A 81 9.76 0.47 8.06
CA LEU A 81 8.96 0.61 9.28
C LEU A 81 7.77 1.55 9.09
N VAL A 82 7.95 2.66 8.35
CA VAL A 82 6.88 3.64 8.11
C VAL A 82 5.68 2.99 7.38
N PRO A 83 5.86 2.29 6.24
CA PRO A 83 4.76 1.57 5.60
C PRO A 83 4.13 0.49 6.49
N ALA A 84 4.92 -0.20 7.33
CA ALA A 84 4.40 -1.22 8.24
C ALA A 84 3.45 -0.62 9.29
N ILE A 85 3.81 0.52 9.90
CA ILE A 85 2.95 1.23 10.85
C ILE A 85 1.69 1.76 10.16
N LEU A 86 1.84 2.38 8.98
CA LEU A 86 0.69 2.88 8.21
C LEU A 86 -0.30 1.76 7.88
N MET A 87 0.20 0.58 7.52
CA MET A 87 -0.64 -0.60 7.25
C MET A 87 -1.39 -1.06 8.51
N ILE A 88 -0.72 -1.11 9.67
CA ILE A 88 -1.37 -1.46 10.96
C ILE A 88 -2.50 -0.48 11.30
N VAL A 89 -2.31 0.82 11.05
CA VAL A 89 -3.32 1.85 11.33
C VAL A 89 -4.46 1.83 10.32
N SER A 90 -4.21 1.38 9.10
CA SER A 90 -5.21 1.36 8.02
C SER A 90 -6.21 0.21 8.08
N ILE A 91 -5.91 -0.83 8.86
CA ILE A 91 -6.79 -1.97 9.15
C ILE A 91 -7.66 -1.61 10.35
#